data_AF-A0A8T2MCG9-F1
#
_entry.id   AF-A0A8T2MCG9-F1
#
_cell.length_a   1.000
_cell.length_b   1.000
_cell.length_c   1.000
_cell.angle_alpha   90.00
_cell.angle_beta   90.00
_cell.angle_gamma   90.00
#
_symmetry.space_group_name_H-M   'P 1'
#
loop_
_entity.id
_entity.type
_entity.pdbx_description
1 polymer ?
#
loop_
_entity_poly.entity_id
_entity_poly.type
_entity_poly.pdbx_seq_one_letter_code
_entity_poly.pdbx_strand_id
1 'polypeptide(L)'
;FYSLLQGDRKWTEEERIKMEESALLTEEIREKMRAVLEALRSSDEAVLKVEKIEQHKKQKHEYEQTAMREDTLLIKTVFEQSVQTVVTQKLKESERKMDEKDRELEALKQKLSETEKDKEKQLEEKNKELKEKNTSLEEQRKTIDKQTNTEEKNELLQEKETSGPAAELRLVLLGRTGCGKSAAGNSILGREERSQAGASTVRQQSESRQGEVAGRQVTVVETPDCFCPGLSLEELRQNVERCVRLSAPGPHAFLLVLPVKQSTGEERGMLEKMEEMFGERCWRNTMILFTVTDEVQEKNIEEFIQSGNQEVQRLVEKCGNRFHCLNIKESGDGSQISELLEKIQKMVEENREKFYSSEIYLETQSQIMKEERDEEKKRELERELERELEKRTEMEEKVKELKEKREKEKREMEERHKQEMEEIRETYEGEARIEAERNLMKIILPELQKNILLSKLKMQEEFSRQMEEKNEELQKLKKRVLELSETHSLRKEVYQTAVMRIAETERRGAASEKEHEEGEAGGVLKWLFRKKDQSEKSGGGVVDV
;
A
#
# COMPACT_ATOMS: atom_id res chain seq x y z
N PHE A 1 -56.61 94.18 45.27
CA PHE A 1 -56.14 95.08 44.20
C PHE A 1 -57.31 95.75 43.45
N TYR A 2 -58.29 95.02 42.91
CA TYR A 2 -59.48 95.63 42.26
C TYR A 2 -60.46 96.35 43.22
N SER A 3 -60.41 96.09 44.54
CA SER A 3 -61.19 96.82 45.57
C SER A 3 -60.53 98.14 46.04
N LEU A 4 -59.30 98.45 45.58
CA LEU A 4 -58.54 99.66 45.95
C LEU A 4 -58.60 100.76 44.87
N LEU A 5 -59.24 100.49 43.73
CA LEU A 5 -59.31 101.36 42.55
C LEU A 5 -60.61 102.19 42.45
N GLN A 6 -61.50 102.15 43.45
CA GLN A 6 -62.81 102.83 43.41
C GLN A 6 -63.11 103.76 44.59
N GLY A 7 -62.10 104.26 45.33
CA GLY A 7 -62.32 105.24 46.40
C GLY A 7 -61.38 106.42 46.29
N ASP A 8 -61.92 107.64 46.37
CA ASP A 8 -61.25 108.96 46.40
C ASP A 8 -60.22 109.06 47.56
N ARG A 9 -59.11 108.33 47.45
CA ARG A 9 -57.93 108.47 48.30
C ARG A 9 -56.84 109.14 47.46
N LYS A 10 -56.53 110.40 47.79
CA LYS A 10 -55.32 111.06 47.32
C LYS A 10 -54.12 110.35 47.97
N TRP A 11 -53.44 109.51 47.20
CA TRP A 11 -52.20 108.86 47.60
C TRP A 11 -51.18 109.93 48.00
N THR A 12 -50.54 109.73 49.15
CA THR A 12 -49.45 110.62 49.58
C THR A 12 -48.23 110.39 48.70
N GLU A 13 -47.39 111.42 48.52
CA GLU A 13 -46.20 111.34 47.67
C GLU A 13 -45.29 110.15 48.05
N GLU A 14 -45.18 109.85 49.35
CA GLU A 14 -44.46 108.68 49.87
C GLU A 14 -45.05 107.32 49.43
N GLU A 15 -46.38 107.20 49.34
CA GLU A 15 -47.02 105.96 48.89
C GLU A 15 -46.85 105.76 47.38
N ARG A 16 -46.78 106.84 46.62
CA ARG A 16 -46.48 106.83 45.18
C ARG A 16 -45.04 106.40 44.90
N ILE A 17 -44.08 106.97 45.63
CA ILE A 17 -42.66 106.62 45.54
C ILE A 17 -42.47 105.14 45.90
N LYS A 18 -43.07 104.65 46.98
CA LYS A 18 -42.99 103.21 47.35
C LYS A 18 -43.59 102.28 46.29
N MET A 19 -44.63 102.72 45.58
CA MET A 19 -45.25 101.94 44.50
C MET A 19 -44.38 101.94 43.24
N GLU A 20 -43.74 103.06 42.90
CA GLU A 20 -42.77 103.16 41.81
C GLU A 20 -41.48 102.40 42.11
N GLU A 21 -40.94 102.46 43.34
CA GLU A 21 -39.81 101.66 43.79
C GLU A 21 -40.14 100.16 43.77
N SER A 22 -41.35 99.78 44.20
CA SER A 22 -41.82 98.39 44.09
C SER A 22 -41.97 97.95 42.64
N ALA A 23 -42.43 98.82 41.74
CA ALA A 23 -42.55 98.52 40.32
C ALA A 23 -41.17 98.38 39.64
N LEU A 24 -40.21 99.26 39.98
CA LEU A 24 -38.82 99.18 39.51
C LEU A 24 -38.14 97.91 40.00
N LEU A 25 -38.30 97.55 41.27
CA LEU A 25 -37.74 96.32 41.84
C LEU A 25 -38.34 95.07 41.16
N THR A 26 -39.63 95.12 40.81
CA THR A 26 -40.30 94.03 40.08
C THR A 26 -39.78 93.90 38.64
N GLU A 27 -39.46 95.01 37.99
CA GLU A 27 -38.89 95.02 36.63
C GLU A 27 -37.42 94.54 36.64
N GLU A 28 -36.63 94.95 37.64
CA GLU A 28 -35.24 94.49 37.83
C GLU A 28 -35.17 92.98 38.11
N ILE A 29 -36.11 92.46 38.93
CA ILE A 29 -36.24 91.01 39.15
C ILE A 29 -36.62 90.30 37.84
N ARG A 30 -37.54 90.87 37.04
CA ARG A 30 -37.94 90.29 35.75
C ARG A 30 -36.79 90.25 34.75
N GLU A 31 -35.96 91.29 34.68
CA GLU A 31 -34.76 91.30 33.83
C GLU A 31 -33.72 90.28 34.28
N LYS A 32 -33.42 90.20 35.58
CA LYS A 32 -32.52 89.17 36.12
C LYS A 32 -33.02 87.76 35.83
N MET A 33 -34.32 87.52 35.96
CA MET A 33 -34.93 86.23 35.67
C MET A 33 -34.90 85.90 34.17
N ARG A 34 -35.05 86.91 33.29
CA ARG A 34 -34.87 86.76 31.84
C ARG A 34 -33.43 86.39 31.47
N ALA A 35 -32.44 87.04 32.08
CA ALA A 35 -31.03 86.74 31.89
C ALA A 35 -30.67 85.32 32.37
N VAL A 36 -31.23 84.87 33.50
CA VAL A 36 -31.06 83.48 33.98
C VAL A 36 -31.67 82.47 33.02
N LEU A 37 -32.86 82.75 32.47
CA LEU A 37 -33.51 81.86 31.49
C LEU A 37 -32.74 81.80 30.15
N GLU A 38 -32.17 82.91 29.69
CA GLU A 38 -31.28 82.92 28.52
C GLU A 38 -29.98 82.14 28.76
N ALA A 39 -29.37 82.29 29.95
CA ALA A 39 -28.18 81.53 30.32
C ALA A 39 -28.46 80.01 30.39
N LEU A 40 -29.61 79.61 30.97
CA LEU A 40 -30.04 78.21 31.00
C LEU A 40 -30.29 77.67 29.59
N ARG A 41 -30.97 78.43 28.72
CA ARG A 41 -31.19 78.04 27.32
C ARG A 41 -29.89 77.90 26.54
N SER A 42 -28.92 78.80 26.76
CA SER A 42 -27.59 78.71 26.15
C SER A 42 -26.82 77.47 26.63
N SER A 43 -26.95 77.11 27.91
CA SER A 43 -26.40 75.88 28.48
C SER A 43 -27.03 74.62 27.86
N ASP A 44 -28.36 74.57 27.72
CA ASP A 44 -29.06 73.45 27.09
C ASP A 44 -28.68 73.29 25.61
N GLU A 45 -28.54 74.40 24.87
CA GLU A 45 -28.04 74.39 23.49
C GLU A 45 -26.59 73.90 23.40
N ALA A 46 -25.74 74.20 24.41
CA ALA A 46 -24.37 73.70 24.49
C ALA A 46 -24.34 72.18 24.78
N VAL A 47 -25.17 71.69 25.70
CA VAL A 47 -25.32 70.26 25.99
C VAL A 47 -25.76 69.49 24.75
N LEU A 48 -26.76 70.00 24.03
CA LEU A 48 -27.26 69.36 22.79
C LEU A 48 -26.19 69.31 21.68
N LYS A 49 -25.30 70.31 21.61
CA LYS A 49 -24.15 70.30 20.69
C LYS A 49 -23.10 69.27 21.11
N VAL A 50 -22.83 69.13 22.41
CA VAL A 50 -21.91 68.10 22.94
C VAL A 50 -22.45 66.70 22.65
N GLU A 51 -23.74 66.45 22.90
CA GLU A 51 -24.39 65.17 22.57
C GLU A 51 -24.32 64.85 21.08
N LYS A 52 -24.56 65.83 20.19
CA LYS A 52 -24.40 65.64 18.74
C LYS A 52 -22.96 65.33 18.33
N ILE A 53 -21.97 65.97 18.97
CA ILE A 53 -20.55 65.69 18.74
C ILE A 53 -20.21 64.26 19.20
N GLU A 54 -20.74 63.82 20.35
CA GLU A 54 -20.56 62.45 20.86
C GLU A 54 -21.21 61.41 19.95
N GLN A 55 -22.40 61.69 19.45
CA GLN A 55 -23.10 60.82 18.50
C GLN A 55 -22.34 60.72 17.17
N HIS A 56 -21.82 61.84 16.64
CA HIS A 56 -20.96 61.84 15.47
C HIS A 56 -19.64 61.09 15.69
N LYS A 57 -19.03 61.20 16.87
CA LYS A 57 -17.82 60.42 17.23
C LYS A 57 -18.13 58.92 17.25
N LYS A 58 -19.27 58.52 17.81
CA LYS A 58 -19.70 57.12 17.86
C LYS A 58 -19.96 56.55 16.45
N GLN A 59 -20.66 57.30 15.60
CA GLN A 59 -20.90 56.91 14.20
C GLN A 59 -19.60 56.82 13.39
N LYS A 60 -18.68 57.78 13.58
CA LYS A 60 -17.37 57.73 12.92
C LYS A 60 -16.57 56.50 13.34
N HIS A 61 -16.58 56.16 14.62
CA HIS A 61 -15.90 54.96 15.13
C HIS A 61 -16.51 53.66 14.61
N GLU A 62 -17.84 53.58 14.53
CA GLU A 62 -18.53 52.42 13.92
C GLU A 62 -18.17 52.28 12.44
N TYR A 63 -18.17 53.38 11.68
CA TYR A 63 -17.79 53.39 10.26
C TYR A 63 -16.33 52.92 10.05
N GLU A 64 -15.40 53.41 10.87
CA GLU A 64 -13.99 53.00 10.83
C GLU A 64 -13.82 51.51 11.17
N GLN A 65 -14.59 50.97 12.13
CA GLN A 65 -14.58 49.53 12.42
C GLN A 65 -15.15 48.68 11.29
N THR A 66 -16.23 49.12 10.64
CA THR A 66 -16.80 48.41 9.48
C THR A 66 -15.87 48.43 8.28
N ALA A 67 -15.27 49.57 7.95
CA ALA A 67 -14.30 49.68 6.86
C ALA A 67 -13.10 48.76 7.08
N MET A 68 -12.55 48.72 8.31
CA MET A 68 -11.44 47.82 8.66
C MET A 68 -11.82 46.34 8.50
N ARG A 69 -13.06 45.95 8.86
CA ARG A 69 -13.54 44.57 8.67
C ARG A 69 -13.71 44.21 7.20
N GLU A 70 -14.23 45.12 6.38
CA GLU A 70 -14.39 44.93 4.94
C GLU A 70 -13.05 44.79 4.23
N ASP A 71 -12.08 45.65 4.54
CA ASP A 71 -10.71 45.55 4.00
C ASP A 71 -10.04 44.23 4.41
N THR A 72 -10.23 43.81 5.67
CA THR A 72 -9.71 42.52 6.16
C THR A 72 -10.34 41.34 5.41
N LEU A 73 -11.65 41.40 5.14
CA LEU A 73 -12.36 40.35 4.41
C LEU A 73 -11.94 40.30 2.93
N LEU A 74 -11.73 41.47 2.31
CA LEU A 74 -11.27 41.57 0.93
C LEU A 74 -9.86 40.99 0.79
N ILE A 75 -8.94 41.35 1.69
CA ILE A 75 -7.59 40.79 1.73
C ILE A 75 -7.65 39.27 1.89
N LYS A 76 -8.47 38.76 2.83
CA LYS A 76 -8.66 37.32 3.02
C LYS A 76 -9.17 36.61 1.75
N THR A 77 -10.13 37.21 1.06
CA THR A 77 -10.73 36.61 -0.15
C THR A 77 -9.76 36.63 -1.33
N VAL A 78 -9.05 37.74 -1.57
CA VAL A 78 -8.03 37.84 -2.62
C VAL A 78 -6.87 36.90 -2.34
N PHE A 79 -6.52 36.71 -1.07
CA PHE A 79 -5.52 35.74 -0.62
C PHE A 79 -5.96 34.30 -0.93
N GLU A 80 -7.15 33.88 -0.49
CA GLU A 80 -7.69 32.55 -0.76
C GLU A 80 -7.70 32.25 -2.27
N GLN A 81 -8.10 33.21 -3.10
CA GLN A 81 -8.10 33.06 -4.56
C GLN A 81 -6.70 32.93 -5.18
N SER A 82 -5.73 33.69 -4.67
CA SER A 82 -4.35 33.66 -5.17
C SER A 82 -3.66 32.34 -4.85
N VAL A 83 -3.82 31.86 -3.61
CA VAL A 83 -3.36 30.53 -3.18
C VAL A 83 -3.99 29.45 -4.05
N GLN A 84 -5.32 29.47 -4.19
CA GLN A 84 -6.05 28.51 -5.00
C GLN A 84 -5.62 28.52 -6.48
N THR A 85 -5.20 29.66 -7.04
CA THR A 85 -4.73 29.74 -8.43
C THR A 85 -3.38 29.05 -8.63
N VAL A 86 -2.40 29.31 -7.75
CA VAL A 86 -1.05 28.70 -7.82
C VAL A 86 -1.14 27.19 -7.61
N VAL A 87 -1.96 26.75 -6.66
CA VAL A 87 -2.35 25.34 -6.46
C VAL A 87 -2.78 24.69 -7.76
N THR A 88 -3.79 25.30 -8.39
CA THR A 88 -4.48 24.70 -9.53
C THR A 88 -3.52 24.58 -10.72
N GLN A 89 -2.56 25.50 -10.86
CA GLN A 89 -1.53 25.41 -11.90
C GLN A 89 -0.57 24.24 -11.68
N LYS A 90 -0.04 24.06 -10.46
CA LYS A 90 0.84 22.93 -10.14
C LYS A 90 0.13 21.59 -10.26
N LEU A 91 -1.14 21.51 -9.84
CA LEU A 91 -1.98 20.32 -10.00
C LEU A 91 -2.12 19.94 -11.48
N LYS A 92 -2.45 20.90 -12.35
CA LYS A 92 -2.56 20.66 -13.80
C LYS A 92 -1.29 20.12 -14.44
N GLU A 93 -0.11 20.60 -14.01
CA GLU A 93 1.16 20.11 -14.53
C GLU A 93 1.47 18.67 -14.09
N SER A 94 1.09 18.33 -12.86
CA SER A 94 1.23 16.97 -12.34
C SER A 94 0.19 15.99 -12.89
N GLU A 95 -1.06 16.43 -13.09
CA GLU A 95 -2.12 15.69 -13.79
C GLU A 95 -1.67 15.28 -15.19
N ARG A 96 -0.99 16.16 -15.93
CA ARG A 96 -0.43 15.83 -17.25
C ARG A 96 0.59 14.68 -17.22
N LYS A 97 1.40 14.58 -16.16
CA LYS A 97 2.37 13.48 -15.97
C LYS A 97 1.67 12.18 -15.60
N MET A 98 0.59 12.26 -14.81
CA MET A 98 -0.28 11.12 -14.51
C MET A 98 -0.98 10.62 -15.78
N ASP A 99 -1.52 11.53 -16.60
CA ASP A 99 -2.16 11.19 -17.88
C ASP A 99 -1.20 10.48 -18.83
N GLU A 100 0.08 10.87 -18.85
CA GLU A 100 1.11 10.20 -19.65
C GLU A 100 1.32 8.75 -19.20
N LYS A 101 1.40 8.51 -17.89
CA LYS A 101 1.48 7.15 -17.33
C LYS A 101 0.19 6.35 -17.53
N ASP A 102 -0.97 7.01 -17.52
CA ASP A 102 -2.24 6.36 -17.82
C ASP A 102 -2.30 5.91 -19.28
N ARG A 103 -1.75 6.70 -20.21
CA ARG A 103 -1.57 6.26 -21.61
C ARG A 103 -0.62 5.08 -21.73
N GLU A 104 0.51 5.07 -20.99
CA GLU A 104 1.43 3.93 -20.98
C GLU A 104 0.77 2.66 -20.43
N LEU A 105 0.01 2.78 -19.34
CA LEU A 105 -0.74 1.69 -18.74
C LEU A 105 -1.80 1.16 -19.70
N GLU A 106 -2.51 2.04 -20.39
CA GLU A 106 -3.55 1.64 -21.34
C GLU A 106 -2.95 1.00 -22.59
N ALA A 107 -1.81 1.49 -23.09
CA ALA A 107 -1.07 0.86 -24.17
C ALA A 107 -0.59 -0.56 -23.78
N LEU A 108 -0.15 -0.76 -22.54
CA LEU A 108 0.22 -2.09 -22.02
C LEU A 108 -0.99 -3.02 -21.91
N LYS A 109 -2.13 -2.55 -21.39
CA LYS A 109 -3.37 -3.34 -21.37
C LYS A 109 -3.83 -3.71 -22.77
N GLN A 110 -3.72 -2.80 -23.73
CA GLN A 110 -4.08 -3.06 -25.11
C GLN A 110 -3.19 -4.14 -25.72
N LYS A 111 -1.87 -4.07 -25.49
CA LYS A 111 -0.93 -5.15 -25.90
C LYS A 111 -1.29 -6.49 -25.27
N LEU A 112 -1.65 -6.52 -23.99
CA LEU A 112 -2.15 -7.71 -23.31
C LEU A 112 -3.40 -8.28 -23.99
N SER A 113 -4.39 -7.42 -24.29
CA SER A 113 -5.63 -7.83 -24.97
C SER A 113 -5.38 -8.33 -26.40
N GLU A 114 -4.49 -7.70 -27.15
CA GLU A 114 -4.09 -8.14 -28.49
C GLU A 114 -3.42 -9.52 -28.42
N THR A 115 -2.54 -9.72 -27.44
CA THR A 115 -1.89 -11.02 -27.21
C THR A 115 -2.93 -12.10 -26.84
N GLU A 116 -3.95 -11.77 -26.04
CA GLU A 116 -5.05 -12.69 -25.70
C GLU A 116 -5.89 -13.07 -26.94
N LYS A 117 -6.19 -12.10 -27.82
CA LYS A 117 -6.92 -12.36 -29.08
C LYS A 117 -6.12 -13.20 -30.06
N ASP A 118 -4.82 -12.93 -30.19
CA ASP A 118 -3.93 -13.72 -31.04
C ASP A 118 -3.83 -15.17 -30.53
N LYS A 119 -3.84 -15.38 -29.21
CA LYS A 119 -3.92 -16.71 -28.59
C LYS A 119 -5.23 -17.42 -28.89
N GLU A 120 -6.36 -16.72 -28.79
CA GLU A 120 -7.67 -17.29 -29.11
C GLU A 120 -7.74 -17.73 -30.58
N LYS A 121 -7.21 -16.92 -31.51
CA LYS A 121 -7.07 -17.28 -32.93
C LYS A 121 -6.14 -18.48 -33.16
N GLN A 122 -4.96 -18.50 -32.55
CA GLN A 122 -4.02 -19.63 -32.70
C GLN A 122 -4.61 -20.92 -32.15
N LEU A 123 -5.35 -20.85 -31.04
CA LEU A 123 -6.07 -22.00 -30.47
C LEU A 123 -7.16 -22.50 -31.43
N GLU A 124 -7.88 -21.58 -32.07
CA GLU A 124 -8.92 -21.88 -33.04
C GLU A 124 -8.35 -22.50 -34.33
N GLU A 125 -7.21 -21.99 -34.83
CA GLU A 125 -6.46 -22.55 -35.95
C GLU A 125 -5.89 -23.93 -35.64
N LYS A 126 -5.22 -24.12 -34.48
CA LYS A 126 -4.74 -25.44 -34.03
C LYS A 126 -5.91 -26.43 -33.90
N ASN A 127 -7.06 -26.00 -33.38
CA ASN A 127 -8.26 -26.85 -33.30
C ASN A 127 -8.83 -27.20 -34.68
N LYS A 128 -8.77 -26.28 -35.64
CA LYS A 128 -9.18 -26.53 -37.02
C LYS A 128 -8.23 -27.52 -37.71
N GLU A 129 -6.92 -27.32 -37.58
CA GLU A 129 -5.91 -28.27 -38.08
C GLU A 129 -6.07 -29.66 -37.48
N LEU A 130 -6.34 -29.75 -36.17
CA LEU A 130 -6.58 -31.03 -35.50
C LEU A 130 -7.82 -31.73 -36.04
N LYS A 131 -8.90 -30.98 -36.31
CA LYS A 131 -10.10 -31.52 -36.95
C LYS A 131 -9.80 -32.02 -38.36
N GLU A 132 -9.11 -31.22 -39.17
CA GLU A 132 -8.73 -31.58 -40.55
C GLU A 132 -7.80 -32.80 -40.59
N LYS A 133 -6.81 -32.87 -39.70
CA LYS A 133 -5.93 -34.04 -39.53
C LYS A 133 -6.71 -35.28 -39.10
N ASN A 134 -7.67 -35.15 -38.18
CA ASN A 134 -8.51 -36.29 -37.78
C ASN A 134 -9.38 -36.81 -38.93
N THR A 135 -9.99 -35.92 -39.72
CA THR A 135 -10.75 -36.32 -40.92
C THR A 135 -9.85 -36.94 -41.99
N SER A 136 -8.66 -36.38 -42.22
CA SER A 136 -7.70 -36.92 -43.19
C SER A 136 -7.16 -38.29 -42.74
N LEU A 137 -6.93 -38.48 -41.44
CA LEU A 137 -6.53 -39.77 -40.88
C LEU A 137 -7.64 -40.82 -41.01
N GLU A 138 -8.92 -40.46 -40.84
CA GLU A 138 -10.05 -41.35 -41.09
C GLU A 138 -10.17 -41.74 -42.57
N GLU A 139 -9.93 -40.79 -43.48
CA GLU A 139 -9.92 -41.04 -44.92
C GLU A 139 -8.72 -41.89 -45.36
N GLN A 140 -7.53 -41.61 -44.83
CA GLN A 140 -6.34 -42.43 -45.04
C GLN A 140 -6.53 -43.84 -44.50
N ARG A 141 -7.17 -44.01 -43.33
CA ARG A 141 -7.49 -45.34 -42.78
C ARG A 141 -8.41 -46.14 -43.73
N LYS A 142 -9.44 -45.48 -44.29
CA LYS A 142 -10.33 -46.07 -45.31
C LYS A 142 -9.63 -46.39 -46.65
N THR A 143 -8.50 -45.75 -46.93
CA THR A 143 -7.76 -45.89 -48.19
C THR A 143 -6.60 -46.89 -48.06
N ILE A 144 -5.93 -46.93 -46.91
CA ILE A 144 -4.94 -47.94 -46.54
C ILE A 144 -5.60 -49.32 -46.51
N ASP A 145 -6.81 -49.45 -45.94
CA ASP A 145 -7.64 -50.67 -46.02
C ASP A 145 -7.94 -51.12 -47.47
N LYS A 146 -7.74 -50.25 -48.46
CA LYS A 146 -8.00 -50.52 -49.89
C LYS A 146 -6.75 -50.65 -50.77
N GLN A 147 -5.55 -50.27 -50.30
CA GLN A 147 -4.41 -50.07 -51.22
C GLN A 147 -3.07 -50.70 -50.83
N THR A 148 -2.83 -51.19 -49.61
CA THR A 148 -1.49 -51.71 -49.30
C THR A 148 -1.28 -53.15 -49.75
N ASN A 149 -0.63 -53.28 -50.91
CA ASN A 149 0.16 -54.45 -51.28
C ASN A 149 1.43 -54.49 -50.39
N THR A 150 1.79 -55.68 -49.93
CA THR A 150 2.51 -55.95 -48.67
C THR A 150 4.04 -55.72 -48.70
N GLU A 151 4.62 -55.25 -49.80
CA GLU A 151 6.08 -55.36 -50.04
C GLU A 151 6.88 -54.08 -49.76
N GLU A 152 6.42 -52.88 -50.12
CA GLU A 152 7.18 -51.62 -49.93
C GLU A 152 7.28 -51.17 -48.46
N LYS A 153 6.39 -51.68 -47.57
CA LYS A 153 6.38 -51.35 -46.14
C LYS A 153 7.56 -51.96 -45.37
N ASN A 154 8.17 -53.03 -45.89
CA ASN A 154 9.24 -53.76 -45.21
C ASN A 154 10.62 -53.10 -45.31
N GLU A 155 10.93 -52.38 -46.39
CA GLU A 155 12.25 -51.80 -46.61
C GLU A 155 12.49 -50.52 -45.78
N LEU A 156 11.49 -49.64 -45.64
CA LEU A 156 11.67 -48.34 -44.97
C LEU A 156 11.83 -48.43 -43.42
N LEU A 157 11.44 -49.56 -42.82
CA LEU A 157 11.49 -49.78 -41.36
C LEU A 157 12.82 -50.43 -40.90
N GLN A 158 13.63 -50.95 -41.82
CA GLN A 158 14.88 -51.64 -41.48
C GLN A 158 16.09 -50.72 -41.24
N GLU A 159 16.08 -49.47 -41.74
CA GLU A 159 17.24 -48.57 -41.71
C GLU A 159 17.48 -47.91 -40.34
N LYS A 160 16.46 -47.75 -39.48
CA LYS A 160 16.54 -46.93 -38.26
C LYS A 160 17.17 -47.62 -37.03
N GLU A 161 17.47 -48.91 -37.08
CA GLU A 161 18.09 -49.68 -35.97
C GLU A 161 19.58 -49.96 -36.20
N THR A 162 20.27 -49.15 -37.01
CA THR A 162 21.67 -49.35 -37.37
C THR A 162 22.63 -48.47 -36.55
N SER A 163 22.72 -48.65 -35.22
CA SER A 163 24.01 -48.46 -34.48
C SER A 163 23.93 -48.79 -32.97
N GLY A 164 24.46 -49.97 -32.58
CA GLY A 164 25.03 -50.44 -31.27
C GLY A 164 24.35 -50.16 -29.91
N PRO A 165 24.66 -50.87 -28.80
CA PRO A 165 25.37 -52.15 -28.59
C PRO A 165 24.39 -53.33 -28.36
N ALA A 166 24.85 -54.57 -28.53
CA ALA A 166 24.15 -55.87 -28.30
C ALA A 166 22.61 -55.83 -28.41
N ALA A 167 22.09 -55.87 -29.65
CA ALA A 167 20.65 -55.83 -29.94
C ALA A 167 19.83 -56.74 -29.02
N GLU A 168 18.83 -56.16 -28.35
CA GLU A 168 17.86 -56.85 -27.49
C GLU A 168 17.31 -58.11 -28.18
N LEU A 169 17.31 -59.25 -27.50
CA LEU A 169 16.68 -60.48 -27.97
C LEU A 169 15.24 -60.54 -27.47
N ARG A 170 14.27 -60.72 -28.36
CA ARG A 170 12.84 -60.84 -28.03
C ARG A 170 12.34 -62.26 -28.29
N LEU A 171 11.82 -62.92 -27.27
CA LEU A 171 11.35 -64.31 -27.28
C LEU A 171 9.87 -64.35 -26.91
N VAL A 172 9.07 -65.14 -27.62
CA VAL A 172 7.65 -65.35 -27.29
C VAL A 172 7.46 -66.81 -26.88
N LEU A 173 6.98 -67.05 -25.66
CA LEU A 173 6.69 -68.39 -25.15
C LEU A 173 5.25 -68.77 -25.43
N LEU A 174 5.07 -69.79 -26.26
CA LEU A 174 3.77 -70.34 -26.65
C LEU A 174 3.64 -71.77 -26.12
N GLY A 175 2.44 -72.19 -25.78
CA GLY A 175 2.20 -73.55 -25.30
C GLY A 175 0.95 -73.64 -24.45
N ARG A 176 0.58 -74.86 -24.07
CA ARG A 176 -0.64 -75.11 -23.28
C ARG A 176 -0.48 -74.77 -21.80
N THR A 177 -1.59 -74.75 -21.08
CA THR A 177 -1.58 -74.69 -19.62
C THR A 177 -0.86 -75.91 -19.08
N GLY A 178 0.08 -75.69 -18.14
CA GLY A 178 0.83 -76.77 -17.51
C GLY A 178 2.00 -77.35 -18.33
N CYS A 179 2.36 -76.79 -19.48
CA CYS A 179 3.58 -77.22 -20.20
C CYS A 179 4.89 -76.63 -19.64
N GLY A 180 4.81 -75.78 -18.61
CA GLY A 180 5.99 -75.18 -17.98
C GLY A 180 6.46 -73.87 -18.62
N LYS A 181 5.64 -73.15 -19.40
CA LYS A 181 6.01 -71.83 -19.99
C LYS A 181 6.61 -70.87 -18.97
N SER A 182 5.99 -70.76 -17.80
CA SER A 182 6.44 -69.84 -16.75
C SER A 182 7.76 -70.23 -16.15
N ALA A 183 7.94 -71.54 -15.90
CA ALA A 183 9.18 -72.08 -15.39
C ALA A 183 10.30 -71.87 -16.41
N ALA A 184 10.04 -72.18 -17.69
CA ALA A 184 10.96 -71.92 -18.78
C ALA A 184 11.34 -70.42 -18.91
N GLY A 185 10.36 -69.51 -18.84
CA GLY A 185 10.62 -68.07 -18.89
C GLY A 185 11.43 -67.56 -17.71
N ASN A 186 11.21 -68.11 -16.51
CA ASN A 186 12.01 -67.81 -15.32
C ASN A 186 13.45 -68.34 -15.45
N SER A 187 13.62 -69.57 -15.93
CA SER A 187 14.94 -70.18 -16.19
C SER A 187 15.71 -69.38 -17.24
N ILE A 188 15.08 -68.97 -18.35
CA ILE A 188 15.70 -68.15 -19.40
C ILE A 188 16.19 -66.81 -18.83
N LEU A 189 15.41 -66.16 -17.98
CA LEU A 189 15.77 -64.87 -17.38
C LEU A 189 16.65 -64.98 -16.12
N GLY A 190 17.02 -66.19 -15.69
CA GLY A 190 17.83 -66.42 -14.49
C GLY A 190 17.18 -65.93 -13.19
N ARG A 191 15.83 -65.89 -13.11
CA ARG A 191 15.09 -65.43 -11.93
C ARG A 191 14.51 -66.63 -11.17
N GLU A 192 14.70 -66.68 -9.85
CA GLU A 192 14.02 -67.68 -9.00
C GLU A 192 12.49 -67.49 -9.04
N GLU A 193 11.77 -68.60 -8.93
CA GLU A 193 10.31 -68.60 -8.90
C GLU A 193 9.80 -67.63 -7.83
N ARG A 194 9.00 -66.64 -8.23
CA ARG A 194 8.16 -65.90 -7.29
C ARG A 194 7.21 -66.91 -6.66
N SER A 195 7.55 -67.38 -5.47
CA SER A 195 6.77 -68.36 -4.71
C SER A 195 5.41 -67.77 -4.35
N GLN A 196 4.45 -67.83 -5.26
CA GLN A 196 3.05 -67.86 -4.89
C GLN A 196 2.68 -69.33 -4.75
N ALA A 197 2.93 -69.85 -3.54
CA ALA A 197 2.26 -71.03 -3.05
C ALA A 197 0.74 -70.78 -3.14
N GLY A 198 0.13 -71.31 -4.21
CA GLY A 198 -1.29 -71.12 -4.47
C GLY A 198 -1.65 -71.46 -5.92
N ALA A 199 -1.97 -72.73 -6.17
CA ALA A 199 -2.82 -73.24 -7.25
C ALA A 199 -2.69 -72.60 -8.65
N SER A 200 -2.11 -73.33 -9.60
CA SER A 200 -2.50 -73.38 -11.03
C SER A 200 -3.26 -72.15 -11.56
N THR A 201 -2.70 -70.94 -11.49
CA THR A 201 -3.37 -69.76 -12.03
C THR A 201 -3.15 -69.76 -13.53
N VAL A 202 -4.19 -70.11 -14.28
CA VAL A 202 -4.24 -69.90 -15.73
C VAL A 202 -4.00 -68.41 -15.98
N ARG A 203 -2.89 -68.04 -16.63
CA ARG A 203 -2.66 -66.65 -17.04
C ARG A 203 -3.75 -66.25 -18.01
N GLN A 204 -4.38 -65.10 -17.76
CA GLN A 204 -5.45 -64.59 -18.59
C GLN A 204 -4.97 -63.61 -19.67
N GLN A 205 -3.74 -63.09 -19.58
CA GLN A 205 -3.21 -62.09 -20.51
C GLN A 205 -1.70 -62.28 -20.74
N SER A 206 -1.21 -61.82 -21.88
CA SER A 206 0.23 -61.83 -22.22
C SER A 206 1.00 -60.80 -21.39
N GLU A 207 2.20 -61.16 -20.93
CA GLU A 207 3.08 -60.31 -20.13
C GLU A 207 4.50 -60.35 -20.69
N SER A 208 5.19 -59.20 -20.77
CA SER A 208 6.61 -59.16 -21.09
C SER A 208 7.45 -59.03 -19.81
N ARG A 209 8.60 -59.69 -19.79
CA ARG A 209 9.61 -59.59 -18.73
C ARG A 209 10.97 -59.42 -19.38
N GLN A 210 11.80 -58.57 -18.80
CA GLN A 210 13.14 -58.29 -19.31
C GLN A 210 14.21 -58.68 -18.29
N GLY A 211 15.37 -59.11 -18.76
CA GLY A 211 16.54 -59.40 -17.95
C GLY A 211 17.81 -59.40 -18.78
N GLU A 212 18.96 -59.25 -18.13
CA GLU A 212 20.25 -59.41 -18.78
C GLU A 212 20.72 -60.87 -18.62
N VAL A 213 21.00 -61.54 -19.73
CA VAL A 213 21.40 -62.95 -19.78
C VAL A 213 22.60 -63.07 -20.71
N ALA A 214 23.71 -63.63 -20.22
CA ALA A 214 24.96 -63.75 -20.97
C ALA A 214 25.44 -62.42 -21.61
N GLY A 215 25.25 -61.29 -20.92
CA GLY A 215 25.65 -59.96 -21.40
C GLY A 215 24.75 -59.36 -22.49
N ARG A 216 23.57 -59.94 -22.72
CA ARG A 216 22.58 -59.48 -23.69
C ARG A 216 21.25 -59.18 -22.99
N GLN A 217 20.58 -58.10 -23.39
CA GLN A 217 19.22 -57.83 -22.92
C GLN A 217 18.25 -58.80 -23.60
N VAL A 218 17.50 -59.58 -22.81
CA VAL A 218 16.51 -60.55 -23.27
C VAL A 218 15.14 -60.16 -22.74
N THR A 219 14.18 -60.04 -23.66
CA THR A 219 12.77 -59.82 -23.39
C THR A 219 12.00 -61.10 -23.70
N VAL A 220 11.32 -61.64 -22.69
CA VAL A 220 10.48 -62.82 -22.80
C VAL A 220 9.02 -62.39 -22.65
N VAL A 221 8.24 -62.59 -23.71
CA VAL A 221 6.79 -62.42 -23.72
C VAL A 221 6.15 -63.77 -23.45
N GLU A 222 5.50 -63.90 -22.31
CA GLU A 222 4.74 -65.10 -21.95
C GLU A 222 3.29 -64.92 -22.37
N THR A 223 2.76 -65.85 -23.17
CA THR A 223 1.36 -65.81 -23.61
C THR A 223 0.47 -66.68 -22.72
N PRO A 224 -0.85 -66.41 -22.68
CA PRO A 224 -1.83 -67.35 -22.14
C PRO A 224 -1.90 -68.63 -23.00
N ASP A 225 -2.77 -69.57 -22.62
CA ASP A 225 -3.00 -70.80 -23.39
C ASP A 225 -3.78 -70.54 -24.68
N CYS A 226 -3.07 -70.08 -25.70
CA CYS A 226 -3.63 -69.84 -27.04
C CYS A 226 -4.12 -71.13 -27.72
N PHE A 227 -3.70 -72.30 -27.24
CA PHE A 227 -4.00 -73.59 -27.86
C PHE A 227 -5.23 -74.28 -27.26
N CYS A 228 -5.81 -73.75 -26.19
CA CYS A 228 -7.01 -74.30 -25.54
C CYS A 228 -8.19 -74.46 -26.53
N PRO A 229 -8.80 -75.65 -26.70
CA PRO A 229 -9.91 -75.87 -27.64
C PRO A 229 -11.16 -75.02 -27.35
N GLY A 230 -11.36 -74.60 -26.08
CA GLY A 230 -12.48 -73.76 -25.67
C GLY A 230 -12.27 -72.26 -25.84
N LEU A 231 -11.11 -71.83 -26.35
CA LEU A 231 -10.79 -70.43 -26.57
C LEU A 231 -11.58 -69.89 -27.76
N SER A 232 -12.30 -68.78 -27.57
CA SER A 232 -13.01 -68.12 -28.67
C SER A 232 -12.03 -67.43 -29.62
N LEU A 233 -12.46 -67.22 -30.87
CA LEU A 233 -11.67 -66.50 -31.87
C LEU A 233 -11.36 -65.06 -31.43
N GLU A 234 -12.27 -64.41 -30.70
CA GLU A 234 -12.10 -63.05 -30.20
C GLU A 234 -11.04 -62.98 -29.09
N GLU A 235 -11.07 -63.91 -28.13
CA GLU A 235 -10.02 -64.01 -27.10
C GLU A 235 -8.65 -64.36 -27.71
N LEU A 236 -8.61 -65.24 -28.72
CA LEU A 236 -7.38 -65.55 -29.45
C LEU A 236 -6.80 -64.30 -30.11
N ARG A 237 -7.62 -63.51 -30.81
CA ARG A 237 -7.19 -62.26 -31.45
C ARG A 237 -6.66 -61.24 -30.44
N GLN A 238 -7.34 -61.05 -29.30
CA GLN A 238 -6.87 -60.14 -28.24
C GLN A 238 -5.52 -60.58 -27.66
N ASN A 239 -5.32 -61.90 -27.48
CA ASN A 239 -4.06 -62.44 -27.00
C ASN A 239 -2.92 -62.25 -28.00
N VAL A 240 -3.21 -62.43 -29.30
CA VAL A 240 -2.27 -62.16 -30.40
C VAL A 240 -1.92 -60.68 -30.47
N GLU A 241 -2.91 -59.78 -30.48
CA GLU A 241 -2.70 -58.33 -30.53
C GLU A 241 -1.79 -57.86 -29.40
N ARG A 242 -2.09 -58.30 -28.17
CA ARG A 242 -1.26 -57.97 -27.01
C ARG A 242 0.13 -58.57 -27.10
N CYS A 243 0.26 -59.81 -27.58
CA CYS A 243 1.56 -60.42 -27.82
C CYS A 243 2.37 -59.58 -28.80
N VAL A 244 1.81 -59.26 -29.97
CA VAL A 244 2.44 -58.49 -31.04
C VAL A 244 2.90 -57.13 -30.53
N ARG A 245 2.07 -56.43 -29.74
CA ARG A 245 2.44 -55.15 -29.13
C ARG A 245 3.61 -55.27 -28.17
N LEU A 246 3.67 -56.33 -27.37
CA LEU A 246 4.73 -56.57 -26.40
C LEU A 246 6.04 -57.10 -27.02
N SER A 247 5.99 -57.70 -28.20
CA SER A 247 7.15 -58.20 -28.94
C SER A 247 7.55 -57.34 -30.14
N ALA A 248 6.91 -56.18 -30.36
CA ALA A 248 7.25 -55.24 -31.42
C ALA A 248 8.73 -54.79 -31.35
N PRO A 249 9.42 -54.57 -32.49
CA PRO A 249 8.94 -54.65 -33.88
C PRO A 249 8.72 -56.09 -34.39
N GLY A 250 9.13 -57.10 -33.62
CA GLY A 250 8.97 -58.51 -33.94
C GLY A 250 9.82 -59.40 -33.04
N PRO A 251 9.38 -60.63 -32.71
CA PRO A 251 10.16 -61.58 -31.94
C PRO A 251 11.27 -62.18 -32.79
N HIS A 252 12.41 -62.44 -32.17
CA HIS A 252 13.51 -63.16 -32.80
C HIS A 252 13.20 -64.66 -32.87
N ALA A 253 12.53 -65.20 -31.84
CA ALA A 253 12.07 -66.58 -31.83
C ALA A 253 10.72 -66.74 -31.12
N PHE A 254 9.90 -67.64 -31.66
CA PHE A 254 8.79 -68.26 -30.96
C PHE A 254 9.27 -69.57 -30.35
N LEU A 255 9.11 -69.73 -29.03
CA LEU A 255 9.44 -70.96 -28.33
C LEU A 255 8.16 -71.71 -28.04
N LEU A 256 7.93 -72.81 -28.77
CA LEU A 256 6.78 -73.69 -28.57
C LEU A 256 7.12 -74.69 -27.46
N VAL A 257 6.59 -74.44 -26.26
CA VAL A 257 6.90 -75.17 -25.04
C VAL A 257 6.07 -76.45 -24.95
N LEU A 258 6.74 -77.61 -24.98
CA LEU A 258 6.13 -78.94 -24.92
C LEU A 258 6.74 -79.76 -23.78
N PRO A 259 5.94 -80.35 -22.88
CA PRO A 259 6.49 -81.22 -21.84
C PRO A 259 6.80 -82.61 -22.39
N VAL A 260 7.90 -83.22 -21.94
CA VAL A 260 8.25 -84.61 -22.30
C VAL A 260 7.35 -85.58 -21.53
N LYS A 261 6.17 -85.86 -22.10
CA LYS A 261 5.17 -86.81 -21.61
C LYS A 261 4.46 -87.48 -22.78
N GLN A 262 3.72 -88.57 -22.53
CA GLN A 262 2.91 -89.20 -23.58
C GLN A 262 1.97 -88.19 -24.24
N SER A 263 2.07 -88.06 -25.57
CA SER A 263 1.25 -87.16 -26.37
C SER A 263 -0.21 -87.61 -26.33
N THR A 264 -1.09 -86.62 -26.16
CA THR A 264 -2.54 -86.78 -26.10
C THR A 264 -3.22 -86.51 -27.45
N GLY A 265 -2.44 -86.28 -28.53
CA GLY A 265 -2.94 -85.89 -29.86
C GLY A 265 -3.34 -84.42 -29.97
N GLU A 266 -3.13 -83.65 -28.90
CA GLU A 266 -3.46 -82.24 -28.77
C GLU A 266 -2.54 -81.33 -29.61
N GLU A 267 -1.41 -81.86 -30.05
CA GLU A 267 -0.39 -81.22 -30.88
C GLU A 267 -0.93 -80.81 -32.26
N ARG A 268 -1.89 -81.57 -32.80
CA ARG A 268 -2.51 -81.25 -34.10
C ARG A 268 -3.14 -79.86 -34.11
N GLY A 269 -3.86 -79.50 -33.04
CA GLY A 269 -4.48 -78.18 -32.92
C GLY A 269 -3.47 -77.04 -32.74
N MET A 270 -2.23 -77.34 -32.35
CA MET A 270 -1.19 -76.31 -32.22
C MET A 270 -0.69 -75.84 -33.58
N LEU A 271 -0.56 -76.75 -34.54
CA LEU A 271 -0.16 -76.41 -35.91
C LEU A 271 -1.12 -75.39 -36.54
N GLU A 272 -2.40 -75.75 -36.56
CA GLU A 272 -3.48 -74.94 -37.16
C GLU A 272 -3.58 -73.56 -36.50
N LYS A 273 -3.55 -73.51 -35.16
CA LYS A 273 -3.65 -72.25 -34.41
C LYS A 273 -2.40 -71.37 -34.54
N MET A 274 -1.22 -71.95 -34.65
CA MET A 274 0.00 -71.16 -34.83
C MET A 274 -0.03 -70.41 -36.17
N GLU A 275 -0.49 -71.08 -37.23
CA GLU A 275 -0.69 -70.47 -38.54
C GLU A 275 -1.85 -69.47 -38.53
N GLU A 276 -2.90 -69.71 -37.75
CA GLU A 276 -3.99 -68.74 -37.56
C GLU A 276 -3.52 -67.45 -36.84
N MET A 277 -2.64 -67.57 -35.84
CA MET A 277 -2.14 -66.43 -35.06
C MET A 277 -1.08 -65.61 -35.80
N PHE A 278 -0.12 -66.28 -36.45
CA PHE A 278 1.10 -65.64 -36.97
C PHE A 278 1.38 -66.01 -38.44
N GLY A 279 0.47 -66.69 -39.14
CA GLY A 279 0.67 -67.11 -40.51
C GLY A 279 1.76 -68.18 -40.67
N GLU A 280 1.84 -68.79 -41.85
CA GLU A 280 2.77 -69.91 -42.09
C GLU A 280 4.25 -69.53 -41.94
N ARG A 281 4.61 -68.26 -42.20
CA ARG A 281 6.00 -67.79 -42.09
C ARG A 281 6.58 -67.85 -40.68
N CYS A 282 5.73 -67.86 -39.64
CA CYS A 282 6.20 -67.90 -38.25
C CYS A 282 7.06 -69.12 -37.96
N TRP A 283 6.80 -70.24 -38.64
CA TRP A 283 7.55 -71.48 -38.46
C TRP A 283 9.03 -71.32 -38.76
N ARG A 284 9.46 -70.34 -39.57
CA ARG A 284 10.89 -70.06 -39.78
C ARG A 284 11.58 -69.55 -38.52
N ASN A 285 10.86 -68.92 -37.60
CA ASN A 285 11.38 -68.41 -36.34
C ASN A 285 10.89 -69.21 -35.13
N THR A 286 10.29 -70.39 -35.35
CA THR A 286 9.80 -71.25 -34.27
C THR A 286 10.81 -72.34 -33.93
N MET A 287 11.08 -72.51 -32.64
CA MET A 287 11.85 -73.60 -32.06
C MET A 287 11.01 -74.30 -31.00
N ILE A 288 11.09 -75.62 -30.92
CA ILE A 288 10.42 -76.39 -29.88
C ILE A 288 11.28 -76.39 -28.61
N LEU A 289 10.68 -76.01 -27.48
CA LEU A 289 11.32 -76.06 -26.17
C LEU A 289 10.72 -77.21 -25.38
N PHE A 290 11.44 -78.33 -25.30
CA PHE A 290 11.02 -79.48 -24.51
C PHE A 290 11.30 -79.24 -23.03
N THR A 291 10.27 -79.25 -22.18
CA THR A 291 10.44 -79.15 -20.73
C THR A 291 10.60 -80.55 -20.14
N VAL A 292 11.72 -80.76 -19.44
CA VAL A 292 12.05 -82.01 -18.74
C VAL A 292 12.11 -81.80 -17.24
N THR A 293 11.88 -82.87 -16.49
CA THR A 293 11.79 -82.85 -15.03
C THR A 293 12.85 -83.72 -14.35
N ASP A 294 13.65 -84.43 -15.13
CA ASP A 294 14.85 -85.19 -14.73
C ASP A 294 15.82 -85.33 -15.93
N GLU A 295 17.09 -85.64 -15.66
CA GLU A 295 18.12 -85.83 -16.70
C GLU A 295 17.89 -87.06 -17.61
N VAL A 296 17.06 -88.02 -17.17
CA VAL A 296 16.80 -89.25 -17.93
C VAL A 296 15.91 -88.92 -19.13
N GLN A 297 14.96 -88.01 -18.95
CA GLN A 297 14.13 -87.46 -20.03
C GLN A 297 14.96 -86.68 -21.06
N GLU A 298 16.01 -85.97 -20.62
CA GLU A 298 16.89 -85.20 -21.51
C GLU A 298 17.69 -86.11 -22.46
N LYS A 299 18.29 -87.18 -21.92
CA LYS A 299 19.12 -88.13 -22.69
C LYS A 299 18.33 -88.93 -23.72
N ASN A 300 17.01 -89.04 -23.55
CA ASN A 300 16.13 -89.82 -24.41
C ASN A 300 15.24 -88.96 -25.33
N ILE A 301 15.53 -87.66 -25.51
CA ILE A 301 14.64 -86.80 -26.30
C ILE A 301 14.54 -87.25 -27.77
N GLU A 302 15.63 -87.69 -28.36
CA GLU A 302 15.67 -88.17 -29.75
C GLU A 302 14.86 -89.46 -29.90
N GLU A 303 14.98 -90.37 -28.94
CA GLU A 303 14.16 -91.58 -28.85
C GLU A 303 12.69 -91.22 -28.63
N PHE A 304 12.38 -90.22 -27.79
CA PHE A 304 11.02 -89.73 -27.56
C PHE A 304 10.39 -89.14 -28.83
N ILE A 305 11.15 -88.40 -29.65
CA ILE A 305 10.66 -87.86 -30.92
C ILE A 305 10.45 -89.00 -31.93
N GLN A 306 11.39 -89.96 -32.02
CA GLN A 306 11.31 -91.08 -32.97
C GLN A 306 10.23 -92.10 -32.62
N SER A 307 10.08 -92.43 -31.34
CA SER A 307 9.05 -93.36 -30.83
C SER A 307 7.71 -92.67 -30.52
N GLY A 308 7.68 -91.35 -30.60
CA GLY A 308 6.54 -90.51 -30.24
C GLY A 308 5.39 -90.53 -31.23
N ASN A 309 4.36 -89.75 -30.91
CA ASN A 309 3.18 -89.56 -31.75
C ASN A 309 3.57 -88.86 -33.07
N GLN A 310 2.94 -89.28 -34.17
CA GLN A 310 3.11 -88.67 -35.50
C GLN A 310 2.90 -87.16 -35.49
N GLU A 311 2.02 -86.63 -34.63
CA GLU A 311 1.78 -85.18 -34.52
C GLU A 311 2.98 -84.42 -33.94
N VAL A 312 3.73 -85.01 -33.00
CA VAL A 312 4.97 -84.42 -32.45
C VAL A 312 6.05 -84.39 -33.52
N GLN A 313 6.19 -85.48 -34.30
CA GLN A 313 7.13 -85.54 -35.42
C GLN A 313 6.84 -84.45 -36.46
N ARG A 314 5.56 -84.27 -36.83
CA ARG A 314 5.16 -83.20 -37.76
C ARG A 314 5.48 -81.80 -37.22
N LEU A 315 5.29 -81.55 -35.93
CA LEU A 315 5.68 -80.27 -35.30
C LEU A 315 7.19 -80.04 -35.41
N VAL A 316 8.00 -81.05 -35.09
CA VAL A 316 9.47 -80.98 -35.17
C VAL A 316 9.92 -80.72 -36.61
N GLU A 317 9.35 -81.43 -37.57
CA GLU A 317 9.61 -81.25 -39.00
C GLU A 317 9.22 -79.84 -39.48
N LYS A 318 8.02 -79.35 -39.11
CA LYS A 318 7.55 -78.00 -39.48
C LYS A 318 8.43 -76.92 -38.87
N CYS A 319 9.02 -77.16 -37.69
CA CYS A 319 10.02 -76.30 -37.07
C CYS A 319 11.45 -76.52 -37.61
N GLY A 320 11.63 -77.24 -38.72
CA GLY A 320 12.95 -77.45 -39.35
C GLY A 320 13.91 -78.28 -38.50
N ASN A 321 13.40 -79.22 -37.70
CA ASN A 321 14.16 -80.02 -36.73
C ASN A 321 14.88 -79.19 -35.65
N ARG A 322 14.35 -78.01 -35.31
CA ARG A 322 14.91 -77.13 -34.27
C ARG A 322 14.19 -77.37 -32.95
N PHE A 323 14.91 -77.94 -32.00
CA PHE A 323 14.44 -78.12 -30.64
C PHE A 323 15.57 -77.98 -29.61
N HIS A 324 15.19 -77.71 -28.37
CA HIS A 324 16.09 -77.65 -27.22
C HIS A 324 15.39 -78.24 -25.99
N CYS A 325 16.14 -78.95 -25.15
CA CYS A 325 15.62 -79.51 -23.90
C CYS A 325 16.00 -78.59 -22.75
N LEU A 326 15.03 -78.22 -21.92
CA LEU A 326 15.22 -77.38 -20.77
C LEU A 326 14.76 -78.11 -19.51
N ASN A 327 15.71 -78.37 -18.61
CA ASN A 327 15.39 -78.86 -17.28
C ASN A 327 14.84 -77.71 -16.43
N ILE A 328 13.55 -77.77 -16.12
CA ILE A 328 12.88 -76.71 -15.36
C ILE A 328 12.98 -76.89 -13.84
N LYS A 329 13.55 -78.01 -13.36
CA LYS A 329 13.79 -78.24 -11.92
C LYS A 329 15.19 -77.87 -11.46
N GLU A 330 16.16 -77.89 -12.38
CA GLU A 330 17.52 -77.46 -12.09
C GLU A 330 17.65 -75.98 -12.41
N SER A 331 17.96 -75.18 -11.38
CA SER A 331 18.53 -73.85 -11.58
C SER A 331 20.00 -74.04 -11.99
N GLY A 332 20.22 -74.38 -13.26
CA GLY A 332 21.53 -74.73 -13.80
C GLY A 332 22.57 -73.60 -13.76
N ASP A 333 23.80 -73.95 -14.12
CA ASP A 333 25.02 -73.10 -14.23
C ASP A 333 24.99 -72.07 -15.39
N GLY A 334 23.83 -71.86 -16.00
CA GLY A 334 23.64 -71.01 -17.17
C GLY A 334 23.96 -71.68 -18.52
N SER A 335 24.55 -72.88 -18.54
CA SER A 335 24.99 -73.55 -19.78
C SER A 335 23.83 -73.91 -20.73
N GLN A 336 22.73 -74.46 -20.19
CA GLN A 336 21.52 -74.78 -20.97
C GLN A 336 20.93 -73.53 -21.63
N ILE A 337 20.91 -72.41 -20.91
CA ILE A 337 20.40 -71.14 -21.43
C ILE A 337 21.34 -70.57 -22.49
N SER A 338 22.65 -70.62 -22.27
CA SER A 338 23.65 -70.24 -23.28
C SER A 338 23.47 -71.04 -24.58
N GLU A 339 23.32 -72.36 -24.48
CA GLU A 339 23.09 -73.23 -25.64
C GLU A 339 21.77 -72.90 -26.37
N LEU A 340 20.69 -72.66 -25.62
CA LEU A 340 19.41 -72.22 -26.18
C LEU A 340 19.56 -70.91 -26.96
N LEU A 341 20.23 -69.91 -26.37
CA LEU A 341 20.45 -68.62 -26.99
C LEU A 341 21.33 -68.71 -28.25
N GLU A 342 22.37 -69.55 -28.23
CA GLU A 342 23.20 -69.84 -29.40
C GLU A 342 22.41 -70.50 -30.54
N LYS A 343 21.56 -71.49 -30.21
CA LYS A 343 20.67 -72.13 -31.20
C LYS A 343 19.69 -71.13 -31.81
N ILE A 344 19.12 -70.25 -30.99
CA ILE A 344 18.21 -69.18 -31.47
C ILE A 344 18.97 -68.21 -32.38
N GLN A 345 20.17 -67.81 -32.00
CA GLN A 345 20.97 -66.89 -32.81
C GLN A 345 21.31 -67.48 -34.17
N LYS A 346 21.77 -68.74 -34.20
CA LYS A 346 22.02 -69.46 -35.46
C LYS A 346 20.78 -69.52 -36.34
N MET A 347 19.62 -69.82 -35.75
CA MET A 347 18.34 -69.84 -36.47
C MET A 347 18.01 -68.48 -37.12
N VAL A 348 18.20 -67.37 -36.37
CA VAL A 348 17.95 -66.01 -36.88
C VAL A 348 18.91 -65.67 -38.02
N GLU A 349 20.20 -65.98 -37.87
CA GLU A 349 21.22 -65.75 -38.90
C GLU A 349 20.93 -66.53 -40.20
N GLU A 350 20.48 -67.78 -40.10
CA GLU A 350 20.11 -68.61 -41.24
C GLU A 350 18.90 -68.07 -42.02
N ASN A 351 17.93 -67.47 -41.32
CA ASN A 351 16.72 -66.91 -41.92
C ASN A 351 16.99 -65.61 -42.72
N ARG A 352 18.17 -64.98 -42.57
CA ARG A 352 18.54 -63.68 -43.16
C ARG A 352 17.61 -62.51 -42.79
N GLU A 353 16.71 -62.73 -41.84
CA GLU A 353 15.83 -61.72 -41.25
C GLU A 353 16.35 -61.41 -39.83
N LYS A 354 16.29 -60.14 -39.40
CA LYS A 354 16.74 -59.77 -38.04
C LYS A 354 15.81 -60.32 -36.95
N PHE A 355 14.51 -60.35 -37.24
CA PHE A 355 13.43 -60.83 -36.38
C PHE A 355 12.22 -61.16 -37.25
N TYR A 356 11.28 -61.95 -36.74
CA TYR A 356 10.05 -62.27 -37.44
C TYR A 356 9.22 -61.00 -37.65
N SER A 357 8.85 -60.75 -38.91
CA SER A 357 7.99 -59.64 -39.31
C SER A 357 6.78 -60.17 -40.09
N SER A 358 5.62 -59.59 -39.81
CA SER A 358 4.40 -59.80 -40.57
C SER A 358 3.56 -58.53 -40.58
N GLU A 359 2.49 -58.52 -41.39
CA GLU A 359 1.63 -57.36 -41.57
C GLU A 359 1.13 -56.78 -40.23
N ILE A 360 0.70 -57.64 -39.31
CA ILE A 360 0.27 -57.26 -37.96
C ILE A 360 1.39 -56.59 -37.14
N TYR A 361 2.65 -57.02 -37.29
CA TYR A 361 3.80 -56.41 -36.62
C TYR A 361 4.16 -55.04 -37.23
N LEU A 362 4.12 -54.92 -38.56
CA LEU A 362 4.38 -53.66 -39.26
C LEU A 362 3.32 -52.60 -38.94
N GLU A 363 2.05 -53.01 -38.87
CA GLU A 363 0.95 -52.15 -38.43
C GLU A 363 1.12 -51.71 -36.98
N THR A 364 1.41 -52.65 -36.08
CA THR A 364 1.61 -52.35 -34.66
C THR A 364 2.81 -51.42 -34.46
N GLN A 365 3.93 -51.65 -35.15
CA GLN A 365 5.08 -50.76 -35.13
C GLN A 365 4.73 -49.37 -35.64
N SER A 366 3.95 -49.27 -36.73
CA SER A 366 3.50 -47.98 -37.27
C SER A 366 2.61 -47.22 -36.28
N GLN A 367 1.75 -47.94 -35.54
CA GLN A 367 0.90 -47.37 -34.49
C GLN A 367 1.75 -46.87 -33.31
N ILE A 368 2.68 -47.68 -32.80
CA ILE A 368 3.59 -47.29 -31.71
C ILE A 368 4.38 -46.04 -32.10
N MET A 369 4.96 -46.01 -33.30
CA MET A 369 5.72 -44.85 -33.80
C MET A 369 4.86 -43.60 -33.96
N LYS A 370 3.57 -43.75 -34.28
CA LYS A 370 2.62 -42.64 -34.37
C LYS A 370 2.24 -42.13 -32.98
N GLU A 371 1.96 -43.03 -32.04
CA GLU A 371 1.69 -42.72 -30.63
C GLU A 371 2.86 -41.94 -30.02
N GLU A 372 4.10 -42.40 -30.22
CA GLU A 372 5.30 -41.70 -29.74
C GLU A 372 5.45 -40.30 -30.35
N ARG A 373 5.20 -40.15 -31.65
CA ARG A 373 5.26 -38.84 -32.32
C ARG A 373 4.17 -37.89 -31.83
N ASP A 374 2.96 -38.40 -31.62
CA ASP A 374 1.84 -37.59 -31.14
C ASP A 374 2.03 -37.21 -29.66
N GLU A 375 2.61 -38.09 -28.84
CA GLU A 375 3.08 -37.77 -27.49
C GLU A 375 4.19 -36.72 -27.49
N GLU A 376 5.19 -36.85 -28.38
CA GLU A 376 6.27 -35.88 -28.48
C GLU A 376 5.75 -34.48 -28.83
N LYS A 377 4.84 -34.39 -29.82
CA LYS A 377 4.15 -33.15 -30.17
C LYS A 377 3.35 -32.61 -28.99
N LYS A 378 2.63 -33.47 -28.26
CA LYS A 378 1.88 -33.06 -27.06
C LYS A 378 2.81 -32.46 -26.00
N ARG A 379 3.96 -33.08 -25.74
CA ARG A 379 4.97 -32.56 -24.81
C ARG A 379 5.57 -31.24 -25.30
N GLU A 380 5.75 -31.07 -26.61
CA GLU A 380 6.23 -29.81 -27.19
C GLU A 380 5.19 -28.68 -27.02
N LEU A 381 3.92 -28.97 -27.33
CA LEU A 381 2.78 -28.08 -27.10
C LEU A 381 2.64 -27.67 -25.62
N GLU A 382 2.79 -28.62 -24.69
CA GLU A 382 2.75 -28.34 -23.24
C GLU A 382 3.89 -27.41 -22.82
N ARG A 383 5.12 -27.63 -23.28
CA ARG A 383 6.26 -26.72 -23.01
C ARG A 383 6.06 -25.33 -23.62
N GLU A 384 5.48 -25.25 -24.81
CA GLU A 384 5.17 -23.97 -25.46
C GLU A 384 4.12 -23.18 -24.66
N LEU A 385 3.07 -23.88 -24.20
CA LEU A 385 2.03 -23.29 -23.34
C LEU A 385 2.59 -22.80 -22.01
N GLU A 386 3.49 -23.56 -21.38
CA GLU A 386 4.13 -23.19 -20.11
C GLU A 386 4.96 -21.90 -20.24
N ARG A 387 5.83 -21.80 -21.27
CA ARG A 387 6.60 -20.56 -21.53
C ARG A 387 5.69 -19.34 -21.75
N GLU A 388 4.56 -19.54 -22.43
CA GLU A 388 3.60 -18.47 -22.67
C GLU A 388 2.81 -18.06 -21.42
N LEU A 389 2.56 -18.99 -20.49
CA LEU A 389 1.98 -18.69 -19.17
C LEU A 389 2.98 -17.90 -18.31
N GLU A 390 4.25 -18.28 -18.30
CA GLU A 390 5.31 -17.54 -17.60
C GLU A 390 5.41 -16.08 -18.08
N LYS A 391 5.44 -15.85 -19.41
CA LYS A 391 5.42 -14.49 -19.97
C LYS A 391 4.19 -13.70 -19.55
N ARG A 392 3.01 -14.33 -19.50
CA ARG A 392 1.77 -13.68 -19.04
C ARG A 392 1.89 -13.27 -17.58
N THR A 393 2.36 -14.17 -16.71
CA THR A 393 2.55 -13.86 -15.29
C THR A 393 3.55 -12.72 -15.09
N GLU A 394 4.66 -12.70 -15.84
CA GLU A 394 5.64 -11.62 -15.78
C GLU A 394 5.04 -10.27 -16.24
N MET A 395 4.22 -10.27 -17.28
CA MET A 395 3.51 -9.06 -17.72
C MET A 395 2.49 -8.58 -16.69
N GLU A 396 1.74 -9.50 -16.07
CA GLU A 396 0.76 -9.17 -15.03
C GLU A 396 1.45 -8.59 -13.77
N GLU A 397 2.60 -9.13 -13.36
CA GLU A 397 3.42 -8.58 -12.29
C GLU A 397 3.93 -7.18 -12.62
N LYS A 398 4.48 -6.96 -13.83
CA LYS A 398 4.89 -5.61 -14.29
C LYS A 398 3.74 -4.61 -14.27
N VAL A 399 2.54 -5.03 -14.68
CA VAL A 399 1.34 -4.18 -14.62
C VAL A 399 0.97 -3.85 -13.17
N LYS A 400 1.09 -4.81 -12.25
CA LYS A 400 0.83 -4.59 -10.82
C LYS A 400 1.85 -3.63 -10.21
N GLU A 401 3.13 -3.82 -10.47
CA GLU A 401 4.20 -2.92 -10.00
C GLU A 401 4.00 -1.48 -10.52
N LEU A 402 3.68 -1.32 -11.80
CA LEU A 402 3.41 0.00 -12.37
C LEU A 402 2.18 0.67 -11.73
N LYS A 403 1.12 -0.09 -11.45
CA LYS A 403 -0.06 0.41 -10.73
C LYS A 403 0.28 0.86 -9.31
N GLU A 404 1.03 0.06 -8.57
CA GLU A 404 1.46 0.39 -7.20
C GLU A 404 2.36 1.63 -7.18
N LYS A 405 3.30 1.72 -8.13
CA LYS A 405 4.16 2.90 -8.30
C LYS A 405 3.34 4.16 -8.60
N ARG A 406 2.33 4.06 -9.48
CA ARG A 406 1.42 5.17 -9.81
C ARG A 406 0.62 5.62 -8.59
N GLU A 407 0.03 4.70 -7.84
CA GLU A 407 -0.71 5.03 -6.62
C GLU A 407 0.18 5.67 -5.55
N LYS A 408 1.44 5.20 -5.42
CA LYS A 408 2.41 5.81 -4.50
C LYS A 408 2.76 7.23 -4.91
N GLU A 409 3.09 7.45 -6.19
CA GLU A 409 3.42 8.79 -6.72
C GLU A 409 2.23 9.76 -6.57
N LYS A 410 0.99 9.26 -6.76
CA LYS A 410 -0.22 10.05 -6.52
C LYS A 410 -0.36 10.48 -5.06
N ARG A 411 -0.16 9.56 -4.10
CA ARG A 411 -0.20 9.90 -2.67
C ARG A 411 0.90 10.87 -2.27
N GLU A 412 2.13 10.65 -2.73
CA GLU A 412 3.25 11.57 -2.47
C GLU A 412 2.99 12.97 -3.05
N MET A 413 2.34 13.04 -4.22
CA MET A 413 1.93 14.31 -4.82
C MET A 413 0.86 15.02 -3.97
N GLU A 414 -0.19 14.31 -3.56
CA GLU A 414 -1.25 14.86 -2.70
C GLU A 414 -0.71 15.35 -1.35
N GLU A 415 0.25 14.62 -0.77
CA GLU A 415 0.88 14.99 0.51
C GLU A 415 1.79 16.21 0.36
N ARG A 416 2.64 16.25 -0.67
CA ARG A 416 3.43 17.46 -1.01
C ARG A 416 2.53 18.66 -1.25
N HIS A 417 1.42 18.45 -1.95
CA HIS A 417 0.45 19.51 -2.22
C HIS A 417 -0.16 20.07 -0.93
N LYS A 418 -0.53 19.19 0.00
CA LYS A 418 -1.06 19.57 1.31
C LYS A 418 -0.03 20.34 2.14
N GLN A 419 1.24 19.91 2.11
CA GLN A 419 2.33 20.60 2.81
C GLN A 419 2.61 21.99 2.23
N GLU A 420 2.75 22.11 0.91
CA GLU A 420 2.94 23.42 0.25
C GLU A 420 1.79 24.38 0.57
N MET A 421 0.56 23.88 0.65
CA MET A 421 -0.59 24.70 1.04
C MET A 421 -0.54 25.20 2.47
N GLU A 422 -0.11 24.36 3.40
CA GLU A 422 0.04 24.77 4.79
C GLU A 422 1.18 25.79 4.94
N GLU A 423 2.32 25.58 4.27
CA GLU A 423 3.45 26.53 4.30
C GLU A 423 3.07 27.91 3.73
N ILE A 424 2.38 27.94 2.59
CA ILE A 424 1.88 29.19 2.01
C ILE A 424 0.86 29.84 2.96
N ARG A 425 -0.01 29.04 3.60
CA ARG A 425 -0.97 29.58 4.56
C ARG A 425 -0.26 30.20 5.78
N GLU A 426 0.70 29.50 6.38
CA GLU A 426 1.43 29.95 7.57
C GLU A 426 2.25 31.22 7.31
N THR A 427 2.95 31.29 6.18
CA THR A 427 3.80 32.45 5.82
C THR A 427 2.96 33.71 5.69
N TYR A 428 1.84 33.65 4.97
CA TYR A 428 0.94 34.79 4.77
C TYR A 428 0.10 35.12 6.01
N GLU A 429 -0.33 34.14 6.82
CA GLU A 429 -0.94 34.43 8.13
C GLU A 429 0.04 35.18 9.04
N GLY A 430 1.32 34.80 8.99
CA GLY A 430 2.41 35.51 9.66
C GLY A 430 2.58 36.95 9.17
N GLU A 431 2.64 37.16 7.85
CA GLU A 431 2.73 38.50 7.24
C GLU A 431 1.51 39.38 7.57
N ALA A 432 0.30 38.82 7.45
CA ALA A 432 -0.94 39.53 7.77
C ALA A 432 -1.00 39.93 9.25
N ARG A 433 -0.52 39.07 10.16
CA ARG A 433 -0.41 39.39 11.58
C ARG A 433 0.56 40.53 11.84
N ILE A 434 1.75 40.49 11.24
CA ILE A 434 2.75 41.56 11.37
C ILE A 434 2.20 42.89 10.82
N GLU A 435 1.49 42.87 9.70
CA GLU A 435 0.90 44.08 9.12
C GLU A 435 -0.28 44.61 9.95
N ALA A 436 -1.10 43.73 10.53
CA ALA A 436 -2.14 44.11 11.48
C ALA A 436 -1.56 44.76 12.74
N GLU A 437 -0.48 44.19 13.30
CA GLU A 437 0.25 44.77 14.43
C GLU A 437 0.85 46.14 14.07
N ARG A 438 1.44 46.30 12.88
CA ARG A 438 1.89 47.60 12.36
C ARG A 438 0.76 48.61 12.24
N ASN A 439 -0.38 48.21 11.71
CA ASN A 439 -1.53 49.11 11.52
C ASN A 439 -2.16 49.51 12.87
N LEU A 440 -2.26 48.59 13.83
CA LEU A 440 -2.62 48.91 15.21
C LEU A 440 -1.63 49.92 15.82
N MET A 441 -0.32 49.72 15.61
CA MET A 441 0.70 50.65 16.09
C MET A 441 0.55 52.05 15.48
N LYS A 442 0.21 52.16 14.18
CA LYS A 442 -0.08 53.46 13.53
C LYS A 442 -1.26 54.20 14.18
N ILE A 443 -2.23 53.48 14.74
CA ILE A 443 -3.42 54.06 15.41
C ILE A 443 -3.12 54.41 16.88
N ILE A 444 -2.43 53.53 17.60
CA ILE A 444 -2.18 53.70 19.04
C ILE A 444 -1.10 54.76 19.31
N LEU A 445 -0.08 54.86 18.46
CA LEU A 445 1.06 55.76 18.68
C LEU A 445 0.64 57.25 18.76
N PRO A 446 -0.22 57.78 17.86
CA PRO A 446 -0.68 59.17 17.97
C PRO A 446 -1.51 59.45 19.23
N GLU A 447 -2.37 58.51 19.65
CA GLU A 447 -3.21 58.71 20.83
C GLU A 447 -2.37 58.65 22.13
N LEU A 448 -1.37 57.77 22.18
CA LEU A 448 -0.37 57.77 23.26
C LEU A 448 0.42 59.08 23.30
N GLN A 449 0.90 59.58 22.14
CA GLN A 449 1.62 60.85 22.06
C GLN A 449 0.76 62.03 22.52
N LYS A 450 -0.50 62.06 22.12
CA LYS A 450 -1.48 63.08 22.53
C LYS A 450 -1.77 63.02 24.02
N ASN A 451 -1.95 61.83 24.60
CA ASN A 451 -2.18 61.63 26.03
C ASN A 451 -0.97 62.07 26.86
N ILE A 452 0.25 61.75 26.42
CA ILE A 452 1.49 62.21 27.06
C ILE A 452 1.58 63.74 27.01
N LEU A 453 1.28 64.36 25.86
CA LEU A 453 1.32 65.82 25.71
C LEU A 453 0.27 66.50 26.61
N LEU A 454 -0.96 65.98 26.64
CA LEU A 454 -2.03 66.45 27.53
C LEU A 454 -1.63 66.33 29.01
N SER A 455 -1.04 65.20 29.41
CA SER A 455 -0.55 65.02 30.78
C SER A 455 0.56 66.00 31.12
N LYS A 456 1.49 66.26 30.18
CA LYS A 456 2.57 67.23 30.36
C LYS A 456 2.04 68.66 30.52
N LEU A 457 1.06 69.06 29.70
CA LEU A 457 0.42 70.36 29.79
C LEU A 457 -0.33 70.54 31.11
N LYS A 458 -1.12 69.55 31.54
CA LYS A 458 -1.81 69.59 32.83
C LYS A 458 -0.84 69.74 34.00
N MET A 459 0.26 68.98 34.01
CA MET A 459 1.29 69.13 35.04
C MET A 459 1.94 70.52 35.02
N GLN A 460 2.15 71.10 33.83
CA GLN A 460 2.72 72.43 33.69
C GLN A 460 1.73 73.53 34.14
N GLU A 461 0.44 73.39 33.85
CA GLU A 461 -0.61 74.27 34.34
C GLU A 461 -0.73 74.20 35.87
N GLU A 462 -0.73 72.99 36.44
CA GLU A 462 -0.77 72.77 37.89
C GLU A 462 0.45 73.41 38.58
N PHE A 463 1.64 73.24 38.00
CA PHE A 463 2.86 73.87 38.50
C PHE A 463 2.80 75.40 38.42
N SER A 464 2.27 75.94 37.31
CA SER A 464 2.11 77.40 37.12
C SER A 464 1.12 77.98 38.14
N ARG A 465 -0.01 77.29 38.39
CA ARG A 465 -0.99 77.67 39.41
C ARG A 465 -0.36 77.68 40.80
N GLN A 466 0.40 76.65 41.17
CA GLN A 466 1.09 76.60 42.46
C GLN A 466 2.11 77.75 42.61
N MET A 467 2.82 78.10 41.53
CA MET A 467 3.74 79.23 41.52
C MET A 467 3.03 80.57 41.68
N GLU A 468 1.88 80.77 41.03
CA GLU A 468 1.06 81.97 41.18
C GLU A 468 0.51 82.12 42.61
N GLU A 469 -0.04 81.05 43.19
CA GLU A 469 -0.50 81.02 44.58
C GLU A 469 0.62 81.40 45.55
N LYS A 470 1.81 80.81 45.38
CA LYS A 470 3.00 81.15 46.18
C LYS A 470 3.44 82.60 46.00
N ASN A 471 3.33 83.14 44.79
CA ASN A 471 3.67 84.52 44.51
C ASN A 471 2.66 85.50 45.15
N GLU A 472 1.37 85.17 45.17
CA GLU A 472 0.36 85.95 45.89
C GLU A 472 0.58 85.92 47.41
N GLU A 473 0.89 84.75 47.98
CA GLU A 473 1.29 84.62 49.39
C GLU A 473 2.49 85.53 49.69
N LEU A 474 3.50 85.53 48.82
CA LEU A 474 4.68 86.37 48.95
C LEU A 474 4.34 87.88 48.90
N GLN A 475 3.44 88.29 48.01
CA GLN A 475 2.98 89.69 47.92
C GLN A 475 2.22 90.11 49.19
N LYS A 476 1.34 89.25 49.71
CA LYS A 476 0.64 89.48 51.00
C LYS A 476 1.65 89.62 52.15
N LEU A 477 2.68 88.77 52.17
CA LEU A 477 3.74 88.83 53.17
C LEU A 477 4.52 90.16 53.08
N LYS A 478 4.90 90.58 51.86
CA LYS A 478 5.57 91.88 51.62
C LYS A 478 4.76 93.06 52.13
N LYS A 479 3.44 93.06 51.86
CA LYS A 479 2.54 94.12 52.33
C LYS A 479 2.49 94.19 53.86
N ARG A 480 2.40 93.04 54.54
CA ARG A 480 2.47 92.96 56.01
C ARG A 480 3.80 93.48 56.57
N VAL A 481 4.92 93.16 55.91
CA VAL A 481 6.24 93.69 56.30
C VAL A 481 6.29 95.21 56.17
N LEU A 482 5.69 95.76 55.11
CA LEU A 482 5.61 97.21 54.91
C LEU A 482 4.78 97.88 56.02
N GLU A 483 3.59 97.36 56.32
CA GLU A 483 2.73 97.85 57.41
C GLU A 483 3.42 97.75 58.78
N LEU A 484 4.15 96.66 59.04
CA LEU A 484 4.98 96.51 60.23
C LEU A 484 6.12 97.55 60.29
N SER A 485 6.71 97.89 59.14
CA SER A 485 7.76 98.92 59.09
C SER A 485 7.20 100.33 59.35
N GLU A 486 6.02 100.63 58.83
CA GLU A 486 5.33 101.92 59.03
C GLU A 486 4.88 102.09 60.49
N THR A 487 4.28 101.04 61.07
CA THR A 487 3.92 101.04 62.50
C THR A 487 5.15 101.14 63.40
N HIS A 488 6.27 100.51 63.04
CA HIS A 488 7.53 100.68 63.73
C HIS A 488 8.06 102.13 63.63
N SER A 489 7.91 102.78 62.48
CA SER A 489 8.27 104.18 62.28
C SER A 489 7.40 105.12 63.13
N LEU A 490 6.08 104.95 63.11
CA LEU A 490 5.15 105.72 63.95
C LEU A 490 5.42 105.50 65.44
N ARG A 491 5.70 104.26 65.86
CA ARG A 491 6.08 103.97 67.24
C ARG A 491 7.37 104.69 67.60
N LYS A 492 8.36 104.73 66.70
CA LYS A 492 9.62 105.47 66.89
C LYS A 492 9.38 106.98 67.04
N GLU A 493 8.48 107.57 66.27
CA GLU A 493 8.08 108.98 66.39
C GLU A 493 7.33 109.28 67.70
N VAL A 494 6.42 108.40 68.11
CA VAL A 494 5.73 108.52 69.41
C VAL A 494 6.73 108.45 70.56
N TYR A 495 7.70 107.53 70.49
CA TYR A 495 8.78 107.46 71.47
C TYR A 495 9.62 108.76 71.48
N GLN A 496 10.00 109.30 70.33
CA GLN A 496 10.72 110.58 70.25
C GLN A 496 9.91 111.76 70.79
N THR A 497 8.61 111.81 70.51
CA THR A 497 7.71 112.86 70.99
C THR A 497 7.48 112.76 72.50
N ALA A 498 7.32 111.55 73.03
CA ALA A 498 7.19 111.32 74.47
C ALA A 498 8.47 111.73 75.22
N VAL A 499 9.65 111.38 74.69
CA VAL A 499 10.94 111.82 75.22
C VAL A 499 11.06 113.35 75.20
N MET A 500 10.63 114.02 74.13
CA MET A 500 10.61 115.49 74.04
C MET A 500 9.66 116.14 75.04
N ARG A 501 8.45 115.59 75.24
CA ARG A 501 7.49 116.11 76.22
C ARG A 501 7.95 115.90 77.67
N ILE A 502 8.63 114.78 77.96
CA ILE A 502 9.28 114.57 79.26
C ILE A 502 10.37 115.64 79.46
N ALA A 503 11.20 115.89 78.44
CA ALA A 503 12.23 116.94 78.49
C ALA A 503 11.67 118.39 78.54
N GLU A 504 10.43 118.63 78.10
CA GLU A 504 9.74 119.93 78.17
C GLU A 504 8.99 120.14 79.50
N THR A 505 8.44 119.08 80.08
CA THR A 505 7.83 119.12 81.42
C THR A 505 8.90 119.29 82.50
N GLU A 506 10.08 118.69 82.33
CA GLU A 506 11.26 118.97 83.15
C GLU A 506 11.75 120.43 83.00
N ARG A 507 11.63 121.03 81.81
CA ARG A 507 11.95 122.46 81.59
C ARG A 507 10.90 123.44 82.12
N ARG A 508 9.60 123.10 82.11
CA ARG A 508 8.52 123.91 82.71
C ARG A 508 8.42 123.74 84.23
N GLY A 509 8.85 122.60 84.78
CA GLY A 509 8.96 122.37 86.22
C GLY A 509 10.23 122.95 86.86
N ALA A 510 11.27 123.25 86.07
CA ALA A 510 12.55 123.79 86.58
C ALA A 510 12.69 125.33 86.48
N ALA A 511 11.63 126.07 86.12
CA ALA A 511 11.67 127.53 85.92
C ALA A 511 10.76 128.37 86.84
N SER A 512 10.02 127.77 87.78
CA SER A 512 9.38 128.51 88.88
C SER A 512 9.92 128.02 90.23
N GLU A 513 10.98 128.72 90.64
CA GLU A 513 11.46 128.95 92.01
C GLU A 513 11.90 127.75 92.87
N LYS A 514 13.20 127.53 92.81
CA LYS A 514 14.03 127.27 94.00
C LYS A 514 14.19 128.60 94.78
N GLU A 515 13.08 129.06 95.38
CA GLU A 515 12.97 129.90 96.58
C GLU A 515 11.48 130.04 97.00
N HIS A 516 10.85 128.92 97.37
CA HIS A 516 10.15 128.80 98.66
C HIS A 516 9.83 127.31 98.94
N GLU A 517 10.36 126.85 100.07
CA GLU A 517 9.92 125.80 101.00
C GLU A 517 9.64 124.35 100.55
N GLU A 518 10.53 123.47 101.04
CA GLU A 518 10.30 122.28 101.89
C GLU A 518 8.97 121.49 101.76
N GLY A 519 9.07 120.18 101.51
CA GLY A 519 7.99 119.23 101.77
C GLY A 519 8.15 117.85 101.12
N GLU A 520 8.26 116.82 101.94
CA GLU A 520 8.55 115.41 101.64
C GLU A 520 7.51 114.61 100.82
N ALA A 521 8.01 113.52 100.19
CA ALA A 521 7.47 112.14 100.14
C ALA A 521 6.72 111.58 98.91
N GLY A 522 7.21 110.39 98.49
CA GLY A 522 6.50 109.33 97.74
C GLY A 522 6.87 109.29 96.25
N GLY A 523 7.53 108.29 95.65
CA GLY A 523 7.61 106.85 95.91
C GLY A 523 7.21 106.12 94.60
N VAL A 524 7.90 105.02 94.25
CA VAL A 524 7.57 104.02 93.17
C VAL A 524 8.05 104.44 91.75
N LEU A 525 9.14 103.92 91.15
CA LEU A 525 9.43 102.51 90.81
C LEU A 525 10.94 102.27 90.61
N LYS A 526 11.50 101.47 91.51
CA LYS A 526 12.79 100.78 91.41
C LYS A 526 12.46 99.28 91.38
N TRP A 527 12.36 98.67 90.20
CA TRP A 527 12.10 97.25 89.96
C TRP A 527 12.36 97.03 88.46
N LEU A 528 13.37 96.35 87.92
CA LEU A 528 14.35 95.41 88.40
C LEU A 528 15.60 95.53 87.51
N PHE A 529 16.74 95.71 88.16
CA PHE A 529 17.91 94.90 87.82
C PHE A 529 17.53 93.45 88.17
N ARG A 530 17.97 92.47 87.36
CA ARG A 530 18.58 91.19 87.81
C ARG A 530 17.87 89.90 87.39
N LYS A 531 18.76 88.97 86.98
CA LYS A 531 18.64 87.51 86.75
C LYS A 531 18.01 87.15 85.40
N LYS A 532 18.44 86.12 84.69
CA LYS A 532 19.28 84.93 84.97
C LYS A 532 19.60 84.40 83.55
N ASP A 533 20.83 84.17 83.14
CA ASP A 533 21.64 83.01 83.52
C ASP A 533 20.89 81.69 83.26
N GLN A 534 21.49 80.89 82.37
CA GLN A 534 21.28 79.45 82.15
C GLN A 534 19.89 79.03 81.63
N SER A 535 19.75 78.01 80.79
CA SER A 535 20.69 77.14 80.11
C SER A 535 19.83 76.18 79.30
N GLU A 536 20.49 75.49 78.37
CA GLU A 536 20.24 74.08 78.10
C GLU A 536 19.00 73.61 77.34
N LYS A 537 19.35 72.73 76.38
CA LYS A 537 18.66 71.51 75.97
C LYS A 537 17.44 71.77 75.07
N SER A 538 17.30 71.11 73.94
CA SER A 538 17.79 69.79 73.53
C SER A 538 17.51 69.65 72.03
N GLY A 539 18.39 69.01 71.27
CA GLY A 539 18.10 67.71 70.67
C GLY A 539 17.53 67.88 69.26
N GLY A 540 18.22 67.46 68.21
CA GLY A 540 18.38 66.04 67.86
C GLY A 540 17.09 65.61 67.15
N GLY A 541 17.05 65.63 65.82
CA GLY A 541 17.24 64.44 65.00
C GLY A 541 15.98 64.25 64.13
N VAL A 542 16.11 64.08 62.82
CA VAL A 542 16.02 62.78 62.12
C VAL A 542 14.60 62.49 61.59
N VAL A 543 14.51 62.35 60.25
CA VAL A 543 13.66 61.45 59.43
C VAL A 543 12.28 61.90 58.88
N ASP A 544 12.18 61.70 57.56
CA ASP A 544 11.07 61.45 56.59
C ASP A 544 9.75 62.25 56.66
N VAL A 545 9.35 62.83 55.51
CA VAL A 545 8.50 62.19 54.46
C VAL A 545 8.83 62.79 53.09
#